data_AF-A0A7Y5GYF0-F1
#
_entry.id   AF-A0A7Y5GYF0-F1
#
_cell.length_a   1.000
_cell.length_b   1.000
_cell.length_c   1.000
_cell.angle_alpha   90.00
_cell.angle_beta   90.00
_cell.angle_gamma   90.00
#
_symmetry.space_group_name_H-M   'P 1'
#
loop_
_entity.id
_entity.type
_entity.pdbx_description
1 polymer ?
#
loop_
_entity_poly.entity_id
_entity_poly.type
_entity_poly.pdbx_seq_one_letter_code
_entity_poly.pdbx_strand_id
1 'polypeptide(L)' 'MSTPIELLSVVALTEDLPEYNLWRGQVGTVVDTLADGRAFEVEFSDRDGQVFVSLGLLPDQIIVLRYEPMATAPQRL' A
#
# COMPACT_ATOMS: atom_id res chain seq x y z
N MET A 1 3.51 -14.71 7.94
CA MET A 1 3.33 -14.69 6.47
C MET A 1 2.91 -13.28 6.11
N SER A 2 3.78 -12.50 5.46
CA SER A 2 3.39 -11.21 4.90
C SER A 2 2.44 -11.46 3.72
N THR A 3 1.37 -10.68 3.61
CA THR A 3 0.47 -10.79 2.47
C THR A 3 1.12 -10.23 1.22
N PRO A 4 0.96 -10.90 0.06
CA PRO A 4 1.50 -10.40 -1.20
C PRO A 4 0.89 -9.03 -1.52
N ILE A 5 1.73 -8.15 -2.05
CA ILE A 5 1.29 -6.88 -2.62
C ILE A 5 0.85 -7.18 -4.05
N GLU A 6 -0.42 -6.94 -4.34
CA GLU A 6 -1.05 -7.21 -5.63
C GLU A 6 -1.65 -5.93 -6.22
N LEU A 7 -1.96 -5.94 -7.52
CA LEU A 7 -2.68 -4.85 -8.16
C LEU A 7 -4.00 -4.55 -7.41
N LEU A 8 -4.31 -3.26 -7.24
CA LEU A 8 -5.44 -2.73 -6.46
C LEU A 8 -5.37 -2.97 -4.95
N SER A 9 -4.23 -3.44 -4.43
CA SER A 9 -4.02 -3.47 -2.97
C SER A 9 -4.06 -2.05 -2.42
N VAL A 10 -4.86 -1.86 -1.36
CA VAL A 10 -4.81 -0.64 -0.56
C VAL A 10 -3.63 -0.77 0.40
N VAL A 11 -2.76 0.24 0.41
CA VAL A 11 -1.55 0.27 1.22
C VAL A 11 -1.46 1.54 2.04
N ALA A 12 -0.61 1.54 3.07
CA ALA A 12 -0.20 2.76 3.77
C ALA A 12 1.31 2.91 3.76
N LEU A 13 1.79 4.16 3.68
CA LEU A 13 3.20 4.48 3.82
C LEU A 13 3.74 4.11 5.21
N THR A 14 4.96 3.58 5.24
CA THR A 14 5.69 3.29 6.48
C THR A 14 6.70 4.38 6.83
N GLU A 15 6.93 5.36 5.98
CA GLU A 15 7.84 6.48 6.23
C GLU A 15 7.30 7.80 5.70
N ASP A 16 7.92 8.90 6.12
CA ASP A 16 7.60 10.23 5.63
C ASP A 16 8.33 10.47 4.30
N LEU A 17 7.62 11.02 3.32
CA LEU A 17 8.15 11.42 2.02
C LEU A 17 7.79 12.89 1.77
N PRO A 18 8.39 13.84 2.52
CA PRO A 18 7.97 15.24 2.56
C PRO A 18 8.12 15.95 1.21
N GLU A 19 9.03 15.49 0.34
CA GLU A 19 9.20 16.01 -1.03
C GLU A 19 7.92 15.90 -1.88
N TYR A 20 7.07 14.93 -1.56
CA TYR A 20 5.80 14.68 -2.25
C TYR A 20 4.58 15.08 -1.40
N ASN A 21 4.81 15.76 -0.27
CA ASN A 21 3.76 16.07 0.72
C ASN A 21 3.02 14.80 1.21
N LEU A 22 3.76 13.70 1.36
CA LEU A 22 3.27 12.43 1.85
C LEU A 22 3.90 12.12 3.21
N TRP A 23 3.09 11.59 4.13
CA TRP A 23 3.50 11.30 5.50
C TRP A 23 3.21 9.84 5.83
N ARG A 24 3.96 9.29 6.78
CA ARG A 24 3.75 7.92 7.26
C ARG A 24 2.27 7.71 7.64
N GLY A 25 1.71 6.61 7.17
CA GLY A 25 0.30 6.27 7.35
C GLY A 25 -0.65 6.78 6.26
N GLN A 26 -0.17 7.60 5.31
CA GLN A 26 -0.98 8.00 4.16
C GLN A 26 -1.39 6.77 3.34
N VAL A 27 -2.67 6.72 2.97
CA VAL A 27 -3.27 5.61 2.24
C VAL A 27 -3.14 5.82 0.73
N GLY A 28 -2.73 4.77 0.01
CA GLY A 28 -2.66 4.74 -1.45
C GLY A 28 -3.14 3.41 -2.02
N THR A 29 -3.21 3.33 -3.34
CA THR A 29 -3.62 2.12 -4.08
C THR A 29 -2.53 1.70 -5.05
N VAL A 30 -2.17 0.42 -5.06
CA VAL A 30 -1.23 -0.13 -6.05
C VAL A 30 -1.89 -0.18 -7.43
N VAL A 31 -1.30 0.49 -8.42
CA VAL A 31 -1.82 0.56 -9.79
C VAL A 31 -0.92 -0.08 -10.83
N ASP A 32 0.34 -0.39 -10.49
CA ASP A 32 1.22 -1.19 -11.34
C ASP A 32 2.28 -1.95 -10.52
N THR A 33 2.80 -3.03 -11.10
CA THR A 33 3.95 -3.79 -10.58
C THR A 33 5.18 -3.47 -11.42
N LEU A 34 6.18 -2.87 -10.78
CA LEU A 34 7.39 -2.38 -11.45
C LEU A 34 8.57 -3.32 -11.19
N ALA A 35 9.55 -3.28 -12.09
CA ALA A 35 10.84 -3.96 -11.94
C ALA A 35 10.73 -5.45 -11.55
N ASP A 36 9.79 -6.17 -12.19
CA ASP A 36 9.50 -7.59 -11.93
C ASP A 36 9.08 -7.89 -10.48
N GLY A 37 8.31 -6.98 -9.86
CA GLY A 37 7.81 -7.13 -8.49
C GLY A 37 8.76 -6.61 -7.41
N ARG A 38 9.80 -5.86 -7.78
CA ARG A 38 10.73 -5.23 -6.84
C ARG A 38 10.30 -3.82 -6.41
N ALA A 39 9.32 -3.24 -7.09
CA ALA A 39 8.69 -1.97 -6.74
C ALA A 39 7.24 -1.96 -7.20
N PHE A 40 6.45 -1.03 -6.69
CA PHE A 40 5.04 -0.89 -7.00
C PHE A 40 4.72 0.57 -7.29
N GLU A 41 3.96 0.83 -8.34
CA GLU A 41 3.40 2.16 -8.55
C GLU A 41 2.17 2.32 -7.65
N VAL A 42 2.17 3.36 -6.82
CA VAL A 42 1.10 3.64 -5.85
C VAL A 42 0.53 5.03 -6.12
N GLU A 43 -0.77 5.08 -6.37
CA GLU A 43 -1.53 6.32 -6.48
C GLU A 43 -2.08 6.75 -5.12
N PHE A 44 -1.93 8.03 -4.83
CA PHE A 44 -2.51 8.70 -3.68
C PHE A 44 -3.56 9.69 -4.18
N SER A 45 -4.78 9.51 -3.69
CA SER A 45 -5.93 10.32 -4.05
C SER A 45 -6.49 11.08 -2.87
N ASP A 46 -7.11 12.23 -3.14
CA ASP A 46 -7.87 12.96 -2.14
C ASP A 46 -9.24 12.28 -1.85
N ARG A 47 -10.08 12.94 -1.06
CA ARG A 47 -11.39 12.41 -0.66
C ARG A 47 -12.41 12.35 -1.80
N ASP A 48 -12.18 13.08 -2.88
CA ASP A 48 -13.00 13.09 -4.09
C ASP A 48 -12.48 12.06 -5.12
N GLY A 49 -11.43 11.31 -4.77
CA GLY A 49 -10.81 10.29 -5.62
C GLY A 49 -9.86 10.87 -6.67
N GLN A 50 -9.53 12.16 -6.61
CA GLN A 50 -8.58 12.77 -7.54
C GLN A 50 -7.16 12.39 -7.13
N VAL A 51 -6.44 11.75 -8.05
CA VAL A 51 -5.03 11.43 -7.87
C VAL A 51 -4.23 12.73 -7.86
N PHE A 52 -3.48 12.95 -6.78
CA PHE A 52 -2.58 14.11 -6.67
C PHE A 52 -1.10 13.70 -6.77
N VAL A 53 -0.76 12.44 -6.46
CA VAL A 53 0.59 11.88 -6.56
C VAL A 53 0.53 10.41 -7.00
N SER A 54 1.41 10.01 -7.91
CA SER A 54 1.73 8.61 -8.21
C SER A 54 3.24 8.40 -8.07
N LEU A 55 3.66 7.36 -7.32
CA LEU A 55 5.08 7.09 -7.04
C LEU A 55 5.39 5.61 -7.10
N GLY A 56 6.58 5.28 -7.65
CA GLY A 56 7.18 3.97 -7.49
C GLY A 56 7.77 3.81 -6.09
N LEU A 57 7.24 2.87 -5.31
CA LEU A 57 7.63 2.60 -3.93
C LEU A 57 8.19 1.19 -3.79
N LEU A 58 9.18 1.04 -2.91
CA LEU A 58 9.74 -0.27 -2.54
C LEU A 58 8.82 -1.00 -1.55
N PRO A 59 8.87 -2.34 -1.49
CA PRO A 59 8.04 -3.13 -0.57
C PRO A 59 8.12 -2.67 0.89
N ASP A 60 9.30 -2.25 1.36
CA ASP A 60 9.52 -1.87 2.76
C ASP A 60 8.95 -0.48 3.11
N GLN A 61 8.59 0.33 2.09
CA GLN A 61 7.99 1.67 2.25
C GLN A 61 6.47 1.62 2.41
N ILE A 62 5.86 0.44 2.25
CA ILE A 62 4.41 0.26 2.26
C ILE A 62 3.98 -0.97 3.06
N ILE A 63 2.78 -0.88 3.63
CA ILE A 63 2.10 -2.03 4.25
C ILE A 63 0.72 -2.22 3.63
N VAL A 64 0.36 -3.46 3.28
CA VAL A 64 -0.99 -3.78 2.79
C VAL A 64 -1.99 -3.63 3.93
N LEU A 65 -3.02 -2.81 3.71
CA LEU A 65 -4.11 -2.61 4.65
C LEU A 65 -5.18 -3.68 4.47
N ARG A 66 -5.80 -4.07 5.59
CA ARG A 66 -6.90 -5.03 5.63
C ARG A 66 -8.05 -4.41 6.38
N TYR A 67 -9.21 -4.35 5.73
CA TYR A 67 -10.45 -3.87 6.35
C TYR A 67 -11.08 -4.92 7.26
N GLU A 68 -10.96 -6.20 6.87
CA GLU A 68 -11.52 -7.32 7.61
C GLU A 68 -10.45 -8.01 8.45
N PRO A 69 -10.81 -8.51 9.66
CA PRO A 69 -9.95 -9.39 10.42
C PRO A 69 -9.57 -10.63 9.60
N MET A 70 -8.32 -11.05 9.68
CA MET A 70 -7.96 -12.36 9.17
C MET A 70 -8.62 -13.41 10.06
N ALA A 71 -9.45 -14.27 9.46
CA ALA A 71 -10.00 -15.42 10.17
C ALA A 71 -8.84 -16.25 10.73
N THR A 72 -8.65 -16.23 12.04
CA THR A 72 -7.73 -17.15 12.70
C THR A 72 -8.30 -18.55 12.51
N ALA A 73 -7.54 -19.45 11.87
CA ALA A 73 -7.93 -20.85 11.81
C ALA A 73 -8.26 -21.33 13.23
N PRO A 74 -9.38 -22.04 13.46
CA PRO A 74 -9.72 -22.50 14.80
C PRO A 74 -8.56 -23.36 15.32
N GLN A 75 -7.97 -22.95 16.45
CA GLN A 75 -7.06 -23.80 17.20
C GLN A 75 -7.89 -25.00 17.66
N ARG A 76 -7.69 -26.16 17.02
CA ARG A 76 -8.28 -27.41 17.48
C ARG A 76 -7.75 -27.67 18.89
N LEU A 77 -8.65 -27.56 19.88
CA LEU A 77 -8.51 -28.18 21.18
C LEU A 77 -8.58 -29.70 21.03
#